data_AF-A0A935LC35-F1
#
_entry.id   AF-A0A935LC35-F1
#
_cell.length_a   1.000
_cell.length_b   1.000
_cell.length_c   1.000
_cell.angle_alpha   90.00
_cell.angle_beta   90.00
_cell.angle_gamma   90.00
#
_symmetry.space_group_name_H-M   'P 1'
#
loop_
_entity.id
_entity.type
_entity.pdbx_description
1 polymer ?
#
loop_
_entity_poly.entity_id
_entity_poly.type
_entity_poly.pdbx_seq_one_letter_code
_entity_poly.pdbx_strand_id
1 'polypeptide(L)'
;MHTKTGPTTTTTTTTTTTTTTGTDDYDSPWKEAIEHHFPEFMAFYFPQAYRQIDWSKGYTFLEQELRAIVRDAELGKRLADKLVRVTLLTGRESWVYIHLEVQGNPEAEFPERMFVYNYRGFDRYRTPVASLALLADDTVHWRPQEYSFEVLGCKHSLQFPIAKLMDYADREATLQDDPNPFALVTLAHLHTRATRKNPQARFEAKWKLVQLLYRRGWDKQRIIDLFLVIDWMMHLPEYLSQQLWQNVDAMEQEQRMAYVSSVERIGIEKGRQEGMQQGMQQGIQQGVQQGECSLLVRLLTRRFGALPEWVGARLNQANTDLLETWGERVLDAKSLEEVFGETRH
;
A
#
# COMPACT_ATOMS: atom_id res chain seq x y z
N MET A 1 -36.12 -37.95 -30.07
CA MET A 1 -35.96 -36.76 -30.94
C MET A 1 -36.99 -35.73 -30.48
N HIS A 2 -36.57 -34.76 -29.66
CA HIS A 2 -36.56 -33.31 -29.98
C HIS A 2 -37.96 -32.81 -30.42
N THR A 3 -38.66 -31.95 -29.68
CA THR A 3 -38.23 -30.57 -29.37
C THR A 3 -38.87 -29.95 -28.11
N LYS A 4 -38.00 -29.23 -27.40
CA LYS A 4 -38.16 -28.32 -26.25
C LYS A 4 -39.40 -27.40 -26.28
N THR A 5 -40.12 -27.40 -25.15
CA THR A 5 -40.83 -26.26 -24.57
C THR A 5 -39.82 -25.36 -23.82
N GLY A 6 -39.91 -24.05 -23.98
CA GLY A 6 -39.06 -23.09 -23.28
C GLY A 6 -39.73 -22.58 -22.00
N PRO A 7 -39.01 -22.41 -20.89
CA PRO A 7 -39.48 -21.63 -19.77
C PRO A 7 -38.80 -20.26 -19.69
N THR A 8 -39.65 -19.28 -19.44
CA THR A 8 -39.41 -17.91 -18.98
C THR A 8 -38.36 -17.86 -17.87
N THR A 9 -37.30 -17.06 -18.05
CA THR A 9 -36.32 -16.77 -16.99
C THR A 9 -36.46 -15.31 -16.57
N THR A 10 -36.95 -15.11 -15.35
CA THR A 10 -36.98 -13.84 -14.64
C THR A 10 -35.57 -13.49 -14.18
N THR A 11 -34.96 -12.45 -14.74
CA THR A 11 -33.62 -11.98 -14.36
C THR A 11 -33.72 -11.05 -13.15
N THR A 12 -33.52 -11.60 -11.96
CA THR A 12 -33.27 -10.79 -10.75
C THR A 12 -31.85 -10.26 -10.81
N THR A 13 -31.71 -8.96 -11.06
CA THR A 13 -30.42 -8.25 -11.05
C THR A 13 -30.10 -7.87 -9.61
N THR A 14 -29.19 -8.62 -8.97
CA THR A 14 -28.64 -8.26 -7.67
C THR A 14 -27.45 -7.32 -7.89
N THR A 15 -27.67 -6.02 -7.70
CA THR A 15 -26.62 -5.00 -7.70
C THR A 15 -25.73 -5.20 -6.48
N THR A 16 -24.50 -5.66 -6.67
CA THR A 16 -23.48 -5.71 -5.62
C THR A 16 -22.84 -4.33 -5.49
N THR A 17 -23.16 -3.64 -4.40
CA THR A 17 -22.53 -2.40 -3.96
C THR A 17 -21.10 -2.71 -3.49
N THR A 18 -20.09 -2.28 -4.26
CA THR A 18 -18.68 -2.36 -3.84
C THR A 18 -18.40 -1.24 -2.85
N THR A 19 -18.29 -1.60 -1.57
CA THR A 19 -17.85 -0.71 -0.49
C THR A 19 -16.32 -0.60 -0.53
N THR A 20 -15.79 0.51 -1.02
CA THR A 20 -14.35 0.82 -1.00
C THR A 20 -13.97 1.38 0.37
N THR A 21 -13.37 0.57 1.23
CA THR A 21 -12.85 0.98 2.55
C THR A 21 -11.46 1.62 2.43
N GLY A 22 -11.22 2.66 3.23
CA GLY A 22 -10.03 3.50 3.26
C GLY A 22 -8.71 2.72 3.34
N THR A 23 -7.77 3.13 2.49
CA THR A 23 -6.48 2.46 2.25
C THR A 23 -5.27 3.33 2.57
N ASP A 24 -5.43 4.64 2.78
CA ASP A 24 -4.30 5.53 3.12
C ASP A 24 -3.76 5.31 4.53
N ASP A 25 -4.56 4.72 5.41
CA ASP A 25 -4.26 4.46 6.81
C ASP A 25 -3.70 3.04 6.99
N TYR A 26 -2.95 2.46 6.03
CA TYR A 26 -2.21 1.17 6.17
C TYR A 26 -0.75 1.14 5.67
N ASP A 27 -0.38 2.12 4.86
CA ASP A 27 0.89 2.18 4.17
C ASP A 27 2.06 2.77 4.99
N SER A 28 1.75 3.66 5.94
CA SER A 28 2.76 4.55 6.53
C SER A 28 3.90 3.84 7.28
N PRO A 29 3.65 2.83 8.14
CA PRO A 29 4.75 2.23 8.91
C PRO A 29 5.51 1.14 8.17
N TRP A 30 4.92 0.51 7.14
CA TRP A 30 5.73 -0.35 6.27
C TRP A 30 6.76 0.47 5.50
N LYS A 31 6.40 1.67 5.04
CA LYS A 31 7.35 2.62 4.43
C LYS A 31 8.45 2.98 5.42
N GLU A 32 8.09 3.35 6.63
CA GLU A 32 9.04 3.76 7.67
C GLU A 32 9.96 2.60 8.11
N ALA A 33 9.41 1.40 8.32
CA ALA A 33 10.20 0.21 8.65
C ALA A 33 11.25 -0.09 7.57
N ILE A 34 10.89 0.09 6.30
CA ILE A 34 11.79 -0.15 5.18
C ILE A 34 12.82 0.95 5.04
N GLU A 35 12.46 2.20 5.32
CA GLU A 35 13.42 3.30 5.32
C GLU A 35 14.51 3.13 6.37
N HIS A 36 14.14 2.67 7.56
CA HIS A 36 15.09 2.47 8.66
C HIS A 36 15.86 1.14 8.58
N HIS A 37 15.29 0.11 7.94
CA HIS A 37 15.85 -1.25 7.92
C HIS A 37 15.97 -1.86 6.52
N PHE A 38 16.26 -1.04 5.50
CA PHE A 38 16.29 -1.47 4.11
C PHE A 38 17.20 -2.69 3.82
N PRO A 39 18.44 -2.78 4.35
CA PRO A 39 19.27 -3.96 4.14
C PRO A 39 18.64 -5.22 4.75
N GLU A 40 18.09 -5.13 5.96
CA GLU A 40 17.42 -6.24 6.62
C GLU A 40 16.15 -6.67 5.86
N PHE A 41 15.40 -5.72 5.28
CA PHE A 41 14.26 -5.99 4.40
C PHE A 41 14.66 -6.85 3.20
N MET A 42 15.71 -6.41 2.49
CA MET A 42 16.22 -7.10 1.32
C MET A 42 16.77 -8.48 1.69
N ALA A 43 17.48 -8.59 2.81
CA ALA A 43 18.01 -9.86 3.29
C ALA A 43 16.89 -10.87 3.60
N PHE A 44 15.78 -10.39 4.16
CA PHE A 44 14.67 -11.24 4.61
C PHE A 44 13.76 -11.71 3.46
N TYR A 45 13.29 -10.77 2.64
CA TYR A 45 12.30 -11.08 1.59
C TYR A 45 12.94 -11.38 0.23
N PHE A 46 14.08 -10.78 -0.07
CA PHE A 46 14.74 -10.89 -1.39
C PHE A 46 16.22 -11.29 -1.27
N PRO A 47 16.56 -12.40 -0.60
CA PRO A 47 17.94 -12.77 -0.27
C PRO A 47 18.85 -12.93 -1.50
N GLN A 48 18.30 -13.27 -2.66
CA GLN A 48 19.06 -13.35 -3.91
C GLN A 48 19.48 -11.98 -4.44
N ALA A 49 18.60 -10.97 -4.35
CA ALA A 49 18.91 -9.60 -4.71
C ALA A 49 19.86 -8.97 -3.68
N TYR A 50 19.63 -9.23 -2.39
CA TYR A 50 20.49 -8.76 -1.29
C TYR A 50 21.97 -9.11 -1.51
N ARG A 51 22.28 -10.33 -1.94
CA ARG A 51 23.66 -10.80 -2.17
C ARG A 51 24.35 -10.13 -3.35
N GLN A 52 23.63 -9.41 -4.20
CA GLN A 52 24.21 -8.72 -5.36
C GLN A 52 24.53 -7.26 -5.08
N ILE A 53 24.04 -6.71 -3.97
CA ILE A 53 24.21 -5.31 -3.58
C ILE A 53 25.48 -5.18 -2.74
N ASP A 54 26.31 -4.19 -3.07
CA ASP A 54 27.44 -3.76 -2.25
C ASP A 54 26.96 -2.81 -1.15
N TRP A 55 26.57 -3.39 -0.02
CA TRP A 55 26.10 -2.65 1.15
C TRP A 55 27.14 -1.71 1.76
N SER A 56 28.44 -1.90 1.46
CA SER A 56 29.50 -1.00 1.95
C SER A 56 29.45 0.39 1.30
N LYS A 57 28.79 0.51 0.15
CA LYS A 57 28.59 1.77 -0.59
C LYS A 57 27.36 2.54 -0.13
N GLY A 58 26.54 1.97 0.75
CA GLY A 58 25.26 2.53 1.15
C GLY A 58 24.21 2.51 0.04
N TYR A 59 23.11 3.21 0.29
CA TYR A 59 21.96 3.30 -0.62
C TYR A 59 21.29 4.67 -0.48
N THR A 60 20.43 5.05 -1.43
CA THR A 60 19.71 6.32 -1.40
C THR A 60 18.27 6.12 -1.86
N PHE A 61 17.30 6.56 -1.06
CA PHE A 61 15.90 6.62 -1.49
C PHE A 61 15.68 7.79 -2.45
N LEU A 62 15.02 7.50 -3.58
CA LEU A 62 14.79 8.42 -4.69
C LEU A 62 13.31 8.83 -4.74
N GLU A 63 12.84 9.54 -3.72
CA GLU A 63 11.43 9.90 -3.62
C GLU A 63 10.96 10.86 -4.71
N GLN A 64 11.82 11.81 -5.10
CA GLN A 64 11.47 12.81 -6.12
C GLN A 64 11.32 12.13 -7.48
N GLU A 65 12.23 11.21 -7.77
CA GLU A 65 12.24 10.44 -9.00
C GLU A 65 11.05 9.48 -9.06
N LEU A 66 10.73 8.83 -7.94
CA LEU A 66 9.54 7.99 -7.80
C LEU A 66 8.27 8.79 -8.06
N ARG A 67 8.11 9.96 -7.44
CA ARG A 67 6.96 10.83 -7.68
C ARG A 67 6.83 11.23 -9.15
N ALA A 68 7.94 11.45 -9.85
CA ALA A 68 7.92 11.75 -11.27
C ALA A 68 7.50 10.55 -12.14
N ILE A 69 7.84 9.31 -11.76
CA ILE A 69 7.42 8.09 -12.46
C ILE A 69 5.92 7.83 -12.27
N VAL A 70 5.42 8.04 -11.05
CA VAL A 70 4.04 7.74 -10.65
C VAL A 70 3.06 8.82 -11.13
N ARG A 71 3.43 10.10 -11.15
CA ARG A 71 2.55 11.21 -11.58
C ARG A 71 1.99 11.04 -13.00
N ASP A 72 2.76 10.43 -13.88
CA ASP A 72 2.34 10.25 -15.27
C ASP A 72 1.35 9.07 -15.42
N ALA A 73 1.07 8.28 -14.36
CA ALA A 73 0.24 7.07 -14.41
C ALA A 73 -1.13 7.43 -13.86
N GLU A 74 -2.12 7.51 -14.73
CA GLU A 74 -3.50 7.38 -14.28
C GLU A 74 -3.68 5.95 -13.73
N LEU A 75 -3.84 5.81 -12.42
CA LEU A 75 -4.82 4.95 -11.73
C LEU A 75 -4.46 4.76 -10.24
N GLY A 76 -5.42 5.11 -9.39
CA GLY A 76 -5.93 4.27 -8.29
C GLY A 76 -4.97 3.69 -7.25
N LYS A 77 -5.23 4.09 -5.99
CA LYS A 77 -4.75 3.54 -4.70
C LYS A 77 -3.24 3.53 -4.49
N ARG A 78 -2.84 4.31 -3.47
CA ARG A 78 -1.45 4.47 -3.05
C ARG A 78 -1.00 3.21 -2.33
N LEU A 79 0.01 2.57 -2.89
CA LEU A 79 0.73 1.42 -2.37
C LEU A 79 2.06 1.91 -1.79
N ALA A 80 2.72 1.08 -0.99
CA ALA A 80 4.00 1.45 -0.40
C ALA A 80 5.15 1.33 -1.39
N ASP A 81 5.27 2.34 -2.26
CA ASP A 81 6.31 2.38 -3.27
C ASP A 81 7.58 3.03 -2.72
N LYS A 82 8.72 2.38 -2.95
CA LYS A 82 10.05 2.95 -2.71
C LYS A 82 10.94 2.70 -3.91
N LEU A 83 11.61 3.75 -4.37
CA LEU A 83 12.68 3.66 -5.36
C LEU A 83 14.00 3.87 -4.65
N VAL A 84 14.94 2.95 -4.81
CA VAL A 84 16.21 2.96 -4.10
C VAL A 84 17.36 2.83 -5.07
N ARG A 85 18.30 3.77 -5.03
CA ARG A 85 19.59 3.63 -5.71
C ARG A 85 20.53 2.80 -4.85
N VAL A 86 21.12 1.77 -5.44
CA VAL A 86 22.11 0.90 -4.82
C VAL A 86 23.32 0.73 -5.73
N THR A 87 24.46 0.34 -5.14
CA THR A 87 25.63 -0.10 -5.91
C THR A 87 25.65 -1.62 -5.90
N LEU A 88 25.83 -2.25 -7.06
CA LEU A 88 26.01 -3.69 -7.16
C LEU A 88 27.46 -4.07 -6.86
N LEU A 89 27.71 -5.32 -6.43
CA LEU A 89 29.07 -5.86 -6.24
C LEU A 89 29.94 -5.81 -7.51
N THR A 90 29.31 -5.66 -8.68
CA THR A 90 30.00 -5.45 -9.96
C THR A 90 30.53 -4.03 -10.14
N GLY A 91 30.29 -3.13 -9.18
CA GLY A 91 30.66 -1.71 -9.22
C GLY A 91 29.69 -0.84 -10.04
N ARG A 92 28.64 -1.40 -10.62
CA ARG A 92 27.61 -0.65 -11.36
C ARG A 92 26.57 -0.09 -10.39
N GLU A 93 26.19 1.16 -10.59
CA GLU A 93 24.97 1.70 -9.98
C GLU A 93 23.74 1.07 -10.64
N SER A 94 22.74 0.75 -9.82
CA SER A 94 21.47 0.22 -10.28
C SER A 94 20.34 0.82 -9.44
N TRP A 95 19.17 0.94 -10.05
CA TRP A 95 17.97 1.37 -9.34
C TRP A 95 17.11 0.14 -9.04
N VAL A 96 16.69 0.03 -7.78
CA VAL A 96 15.78 -1.01 -7.30
C VAL A 96 14.46 -0.32 -7.01
N TYR A 97 13.46 -0.61 -7.82
CA TYR A 97 12.09 -0.24 -7.56
C TYR A 97 11.43 -1.33 -6.73
N ILE A 98 10.96 -0.94 -5.57
CA ILE A 98 10.31 -1.80 -4.61
C ILE A 98 8.88 -1.35 -4.55
N HIS A 99 8.03 -2.22 -5.05
CA HIS A 99 6.61 -2.06 -4.98
C HIS A 99 6.11 -2.93 -3.83
N LEU A 100 5.46 -2.33 -2.84
CA LEU A 100 4.91 -3.09 -1.72
C LEU A 100 3.41 -2.98 -1.77
N GLU A 101 2.77 -4.14 -1.92
CA GLU A 101 1.33 -4.21 -1.72
C GLU A 101 1.04 -4.57 -0.28
N VAL A 102 0.96 -3.54 0.56
CA VAL A 102 0.52 -3.67 1.93
C VAL A 102 -1.01 -3.72 1.94
N GLN A 103 -1.54 -4.93 2.13
CA GLN A 103 -2.95 -5.20 2.40
C GLN A 103 -3.94 -4.80 1.28
N GLY A 104 -3.59 -5.12 0.03
CA GLY A 104 -4.52 -5.08 -1.10
C GLY A 104 -5.33 -6.38 -1.25
N ASN A 105 -6.53 -6.28 -1.83
CA ASN A 105 -7.14 -7.45 -2.48
C ASN A 105 -6.37 -7.74 -3.76
N PRO A 106 -6.37 -8.98 -4.28
CA PRO A 106 -5.81 -9.29 -5.58
C PRO A 106 -6.28 -8.31 -6.66
N GLU A 107 -5.35 -7.63 -7.32
CA GLU A 107 -5.66 -6.70 -8.40
C GLU A 107 -5.20 -7.28 -9.75
N ALA A 108 -6.11 -7.32 -10.72
CA ALA A 108 -5.81 -7.87 -12.04
C ALA A 108 -4.76 -7.05 -12.80
N GLU A 109 -4.74 -5.73 -12.58
CA GLU A 109 -3.84 -4.77 -13.23
C GLU A 109 -2.45 -4.70 -12.56
N PHE A 110 -2.22 -5.44 -11.48
CA PHE A 110 -0.96 -5.38 -10.75
C PHE A 110 0.29 -5.65 -11.60
N PRO A 111 0.38 -6.74 -12.40
CA PRO A 111 1.56 -6.96 -13.23
C PRO A 111 1.75 -5.85 -14.26
N GLU A 112 0.66 -5.28 -14.77
CA GLU A 112 0.71 -4.17 -15.72
C GLU A 112 1.28 -2.91 -15.06
N ARG A 113 0.87 -2.57 -13.84
CA ARG A 113 1.47 -1.46 -13.08
C ARG A 113 2.96 -1.65 -12.85
N MET A 114 3.37 -2.86 -12.46
CA MET A 114 4.78 -3.21 -12.29
C MET A 114 5.57 -2.98 -13.59
N PHE A 115 4.98 -3.32 -14.74
CA PHE A 115 5.56 -3.05 -16.05
C PHE A 115 5.62 -1.56 -16.37
N VAL A 116 4.51 -0.83 -16.22
CA VAL A 116 4.42 0.62 -16.52
C VAL A 116 5.46 1.41 -15.72
N TYR A 117 5.60 1.13 -14.42
CA TYR A 117 6.58 1.81 -13.57
C TYR A 117 8.02 1.44 -13.91
N ASN A 118 8.29 0.15 -14.17
CA ASN A 118 9.61 -0.29 -14.62
C ASN A 118 10.03 0.43 -15.91
N TYR A 119 9.14 0.42 -16.91
CA TYR A 119 9.36 1.05 -18.21
C TYR A 119 9.58 2.55 -18.08
N ARG A 120 8.78 3.26 -17.27
CA ARG A 120 8.92 4.71 -17.10
C ARG A 120 10.16 5.12 -16.34
N GLY A 121 10.56 4.35 -15.34
CA GLY A 121 11.86 4.54 -14.70
C GLY A 121 12.98 4.45 -15.73
N PHE A 122 12.92 3.45 -16.61
CA PHE A 122 13.89 3.31 -17.70
C PHE A 122 13.79 4.43 -18.75
N ASP A 123 12.60 4.78 -19.24
CA ASP A 123 12.42 5.77 -20.30
C ASP A 123 12.91 7.17 -19.86
N ARG A 124 12.59 7.54 -18.62
CA ARG A 124 12.92 8.84 -18.04
C ARG A 124 14.39 8.98 -17.66
N TYR A 125 14.97 7.96 -17.02
CA TYR A 125 16.31 8.03 -16.44
C TYR A 125 17.36 7.19 -17.17
N ARG A 126 16.96 6.47 -18.22
CA ARG A 126 17.81 5.59 -19.04
C ARG A 126 18.64 4.60 -18.22
N THR A 127 18.10 4.20 -17.08
CA THR A 127 18.72 3.30 -16.11
C THR A 127 17.83 2.07 -15.96
N PRO A 128 18.35 0.84 -16.10
CA PRO A 128 17.59 -0.37 -15.82
C PRO A 128 17.09 -0.36 -14.38
N VAL A 129 15.82 -0.72 -14.19
CA VAL A 129 15.17 -0.78 -12.89
C VAL A 129 14.87 -2.24 -12.56
N ALA A 130 15.29 -2.70 -11.38
CA ALA A 130 14.84 -3.98 -10.85
C ALA A 130 13.53 -3.78 -10.11
N SER A 131 12.45 -4.45 -10.53
CA SER A 131 11.16 -4.40 -9.83
C SER A 131 11.03 -5.57 -8.84
N LEU A 132 10.62 -5.31 -7.60
CA LEU A 132 10.40 -6.31 -6.56
C LEU A 132 9.02 -6.10 -5.92
N ALA A 133 8.30 -7.19 -5.62
CA ALA A 133 6.97 -7.11 -5.00
C ALA A 133 6.88 -7.84 -3.65
N LEU A 134 6.42 -7.17 -2.60
CA LEU A 134 5.96 -7.83 -1.36
C LEU A 134 4.43 -7.86 -1.34
N LEU A 135 3.85 -9.06 -1.29
CA LEU A 135 2.41 -9.29 -1.32
C LEU A 135 1.89 -9.63 0.07
N ALA A 136 1.01 -8.80 0.61
CA ALA A 136 0.46 -8.97 1.95
C ALA A 136 -1.00 -9.47 1.98
N ASP A 137 -1.59 -9.76 0.82
CA ASP A 137 -2.97 -10.21 0.63
C ASP A 137 -3.27 -11.60 1.22
N ASP A 138 -4.56 -11.93 1.24
CA ASP A 138 -5.09 -13.15 1.85
C ASP A 138 -5.19 -14.34 0.88
N THR A 139 -5.00 -14.11 -0.42
CA THR A 139 -5.24 -15.10 -1.47
C THR A 139 -3.96 -15.87 -1.76
N VAL A 140 -3.81 -17.05 -1.16
CA VAL A 140 -2.60 -17.89 -1.24
C VAL A 140 -2.10 -18.11 -2.68
N HIS A 141 -3.01 -18.30 -3.63
CA HIS A 141 -2.66 -18.60 -5.02
C HIS A 141 -2.43 -17.37 -5.90
N TRP A 142 -2.73 -16.17 -5.42
CA TRP A 142 -2.47 -14.95 -6.17
C TRP A 142 -0.98 -14.58 -6.06
N ARG A 143 -0.28 -14.76 -7.18
CA ARG A 143 1.18 -14.62 -7.33
C ARG A 143 1.54 -14.03 -8.69
N PRO A 144 1.20 -12.76 -8.93
CA PRO A 144 1.57 -12.09 -10.16
C PRO A 144 3.09 -11.89 -10.21
N GLN A 145 3.77 -12.56 -11.13
CA GLN A 145 5.23 -12.50 -11.25
C GLN A 145 5.70 -12.13 -12.67
N GLU A 146 4.76 -11.91 -13.58
CA GLU A 146 5.03 -11.62 -14.98
C GLU A 146 3.92 -10.74 -15.58
N TYR A 147 4.34 -9.79 -16.41
CA TYR A 147 3.48 -9.11 -17.38
C TYR A 147 4.06 -9.33 -18.77
N SER A 148 3.22 -9.72 -19.73
CA SER A 148 3.66 -9.92 -21.10
C SER A 148 2.56 -9.60 -22.11
N PHE A 149 2.97 -9.21 -23.30
CA PHE A 149 2.08 -9.05 -24.46
C PHE A 149 2.78 -9.47 -25.75
N GLU A 150 1.97 -9.87 -26.73
CA GLU A 150 2.41 -10.17 -28.08
C GLU A 150 1.48 -9.49 -29.10
N VAL A 151 2.05 -8.66 -29.97
CA VAL A 151 1.29 -7.95 -31.02
C VAL A 151 2.05 -8.08 -32.34
N LEU A 152 1.39 -8.65 -33.35
CA LEU A 152 1.97 -8.86 -34.69
C LEU A 152 3.32 -9.60 -34.69
N GLY A 153 3.52 -10.51 -33.74
CA GLY A 153 4.78 -11.27 -33.55
C GLY A 153 5.87 -10.55 -32.74
N CYS A 154 5.64 -9.31 -32.32
CA CYS A 154 6.51 -8.60 -31.37
C CYS A 154 6.14 -9.00 -29.94
N LYS A 155 7.10 -9.53 -29.19
CA LYS A 155 6.93 -9.96 -27.80
C LYS A 155 7.62 -9.02 -26.83
N HIS A 156 6.95 -8.73 -25.71
CA HIS A 156 7.53 -8.07 -24.56
C HIS A 156 7.15 -8.82 -23.29
N SER A 157 8.09 -8.97 -22.36
CA SER A 157 7.86 -9.62 -21.08
C SER A 157 8.70 -8.97 -19.99
N LEU A 158 8.06 -8.62 -18.87
CA LEU A 158 8.73 -8.28 -17.62
C LEU A 158 8.45 -9.39 -16.60
N GLN A 159 9.51 -10.00 -16.07
CA GLN A 159 9.45 -10.93 -14.95
C GLN A 159 10.08 -10.28 -13.72
N PHE A 160 9.46 -10.47 -12.56
CA PHE A 160 9.92 -9.82 -11.33
C PHE A 160 9.77 -10.75 -10.12
N PRO A 161 10.73 -10.71 -9.17
CA PRO A 161 10.62 -11.46 -7.92
C PRO A 161 9.46 -10.99 -7.04
N ILE A 162 8.80 -11.95 -6.40
CA ILE A 162 7.77 -11.70 -5.39
C ILE A 162 8.14 -12.37 -4.06
N ALA A 163 7.78 -11.73 -2.96
CA ALA A 163 7.69 -12.32 -1.63
C ALA A 163 6.24 -12.24 -1.16
N LYS A 164 5.68 -13.29 -0.56
CA LYS A 164 4.29 -13.28 -0.07
C LYS A 164 4.28 -13.53 1.43
N LEU A 165 3.67 -12.63 2.21
CA LEU A 165 3.67 -12.74 3.67
C LEU A 165 2.99 -14.02 4.18
N MET A 166 2.01 -14.53 3.44
CA MET A 166 1.37 -15.80 3.76
C MET A 166 2.30 -17.02 3.68
N ASP A 167 3.45 -16.93 3.00
CA ASP A 167 4.41 -18.04 2.91
C ASP A 167 5.11 -18.31 4.25
N TYR A 168 4.96 -17.38 5.19
CA TYR A 168 5.53 -17.42 6.52
C TYR A 168 4.50 -17.83 7.59
N ALA A 169 3.23 -18.05 7.23
CA ALA A 169 2.16 -18.37 8.19
C ALA A 169 2.44 -19.64 9.00
N ASP A 170 3.02 -20.68 8.37
CA ASP A 170 3.37 -21.94 9.05
C ASP A 170 4.73 -21.90 9.76
N ARG A 171 5.38 -20.73 9.80
CA ARG A 171 6.76 -20.55 10.26
C ARG A 171 6.86 -19.69 11.53
N GLU A 172 5.76 -19.48 12.23
CA GLU A 172 5.72 -18.57 13.39
C GLU A 172 6.80 -18.85 14.44
N ALA A 173 7.09 -20.13 14.74
CA ALA A 173 8.14 -20.48 15.69
C ALA A 173 9.52 -19.98 15.23
N THR A 174 9.86 -20.17 13.95
CA THR A 174 11.14 -19.69 13.40
C THR A 174 11.20 -18.17 13.34
N LEU A 175 10.09 -17.48 13.05
CA LEU A 175 10.04 -16.02 13.02
C LEU A 175 10.25 -15.39 14.40
N GLN A 176 9.78 -16.06 15.47
CA GLN A 176 9.94 -15.58 16.85
C GLN A 176 11.41 -15.52 17.27
N ASP A 177 12.24 -16.40 16.72
CA ASP A 177 13.67 -16.49 17.03
C ASP A 177 14.56 -15.79 16.00
N ASP A 178 14.07 -15.48 14.80
CA ASP A 178 14.86 -14.88 13.71
C ASP A 178 15.27 -13.42 14.03
N PRO A 179 16.58 -13.09 14.14
CA PRO A 179 17.06 -11.78 14.58
C PRO A 179 16.79 -10.65 13.58
N ASN A 180 16.21 -10.92 12.42
CA ASN A 180 15.83 -9.90 11.46
C ASN A 180 14.57 -9.15 11.93
N PRO A 181 14.55 -7.80 11.91
CA PRO A 181 13.37 -7.02 12.31
C PRO A 181 12.11 -7.37 11.49
N PHE A 182 12.25 -7.74 10.22
CA PHE A 182 11.11 -8.10 9.38
C PHE A 182 10.49 -9.44 9.74
N ALA A 183 11.15 -10.29 10.53
CA ALA A 183 10.50 -11.45 11.11
C ALA A 183 9.41 -11.03 12.12
N LEU A 184 9.70 -10.03 12.94
CA LEU A 184 8.75 -9.47 13.90
C LEU A 184 7.62 -8.70 13.20
N VAL A 185 7.94 -7.91 12.17
CA VAL A 185 6.93 -7.21 11.34
C VAL A 185 6.03 -8.23 10.61
N THR A 186 6.59 -9.33 10.09
CA THR A 186 5.81 -10.42 9.47
C THR A 186 4.86 -11.06 10.48
N LEU A 187 5.33 -11.37 11.70
CA LEU A 187 4.47 -11.90 12.76
C LEU A 187 3.35 -10.91 13.13
N ALA A 188 3.67 -9.62 13.24
CA ALA A 188 2.68 -8.58 13.49
C ALA A 188 1.59 -8.57 12.40
N HIS A 189 1.97 -8.70 11.12
CA HIS A 189 1.01 -8.81 10.02
C HIS A 189 0.09 -10.03 10.16
N LEU A 190 0.69 -11.21 10.33
CA LEU A 190 -0.04 -12.47 10.47
C LEU A 190 -1.01 -12.44 11.66
N HIS A 191 -0.55 -11.95 12.81
CA HIS A 191 -1.39 -11.81 14.00
C HIS A 191 -2.47 -10.73 13.85
N THR A 192 -2.19 -9.60 13.21
CA THR A 192 -3.20 -8.55 12.91
C THR A 192 -4.39 -9.15 12.17
N ARG A 193 -4.09 -10.01 11.18
CA ARG A 193 -5.08 -10.71 10.37
C ARG A 193 -5.84 -11.76 11.17
N ALA A 194 -5.13 -12.65 11.86
CA ALA A 194 -5.74 -13.72 12.66
C ALA A 194 -6.68 -13.17 13.75
N THR A 195 -6.38 -11.98 14.29
CA THR A 195 -7.10 -11.37 15.42
C THR A 195 -8.12 -10.30 15.01
N ARG A 196 -8.41 -10.12 13.70
CA ARG A 196 -9.20 -9.00 13.17
C ARG A 196 -10.55 -8.76 13.84
N LYS A 197 -11.22 -9.82 14.31
CA LYS A 197 -12.54 -9.77 14.94
C LYS A 197 -12.51 -9.98 16.46
N ASN A 198 -11.33 -10.05 17.06
CA ASN A 198 -11.17 -10.35 18.49
C ASN A 198 -10.12 -9.39 19.12
N PRO A 199 -10.57 -8.26 19.70
CA PRO A 199 -9.68 -7.29 20.32
C PRO A 199 -8.82 -7.87 21.45
N GLN A 200 -9.36 -8.82 22.23
CA GLN A 200 -8.62 -9.43 23.34
C GLN A 200 -7.47 -10.31 22.83
N ALA A 201 -7.74 -11.17 21.84
CA ALA A 201 -6.70 -11.97 21.21
C ALA A 201 -5.67 -11.08 20.50
N ARG A 202 -6.09 -9.95 19.93
CA ARG A 202 -5.16 -8.96 19.36
C ARG A 202 -4.24 -8.36 20.42
N PHE A 203 -4.78 -8.01 21.59
CA PHE A 203 -3.99 -7.52 22.71
C PHE A 203 -2.96 -8.56 23.17
N GLU A 204 -3.37 -9.82 23.35
CA GLU A 204 -2.47 -10.90 23.76
C GLU A 204 -1.34 -11.11 22.75
N ALA A 205 -1.67 -11.13 21.45
CA ALA A 205 -0.70 -11.26 20.39
C ALA A 205 0.25 -10.05 20.31
N LYS A 206 -0.28 -8.83 20.40
CA LYS A 206 0.53 -7.61 20.41
C LYS A 206 1.47 -7.55 21.61
N TRP A 207 0.97 -7.91 22.80
CA TRP A 207 1.79 -7.98 24.00
C TRP A 207 2.92 -8.98 23.86
N LYS A 208 2.65 -10.17 23.30
CA LYS A 208 3.69 -11.17 23.00
C LYS A 208 4.76 -10.60 22.05
N LEU A 209 4.37 -9.86 21.02
CA LEU A 209 5.31 -9.22 20.08
C LEU A 209 6.16 -8.15 20.76
N VAL A 210 5.58 -7.33 21.63
CA VAL A 210 6.32 -6.35 22.43
C VAL A 210 7.32 -7.05 23.36
N GLN A 211 6.95 -8.15 23.99
CA GLN A 211 7.89 -8.93 24.79
C GLN A 211 9.04 -9.50 23.95
N LEU A 212 8.75 -9.99 22.74
CA LEU A 212 9.78 -10.46 21.80
C LEU A 212 10.70 -9.33 21.38
N LEU A 213 10.16 -8.16 21.05
CA LEU A 213 10.90 -6.96 20.67
C LEU A 213 11.99 -6.62 21.71
N TYR A 214 11.61 -6.57 22.99
CA TYR A 214 12.52 -6.21 24.08
C TYR A 214 13.58 -7.28 24.36
N ARG A 215 13.29 -8.55 24.06
CA ARG A 215 14.24 -9.67 24.24
C ARG A 215 15.35 -9.70 23.18
N ARG A 216 15.22 -8.98 22.07
CA ARG A 216 16.20 -8.99 20.97
C ARG A 216 17.51 -8.28 21.29
N GLY A 217 17.58 -7.52 22.39
CA GLY A 217 18.79 -6.79 22.78
C GLY A 217 19.18 -5.69 21.78
N TRP A 218 18.21 -5.18 21.03
CA TRP A 218 18.40 -4.05 20.11
C TRP A 218 18.57 -2.73 20.88
N ASP A 219 19.14 -1.74 20.20
CA ASP A 219 19.25 -0.40 20.76
C ASP A 219 17.86 0.24 20.94
N LYS A 220 17.83 1.27 21.79
CA LYS A 220 16.61 1.97 22.18
C LYS A 220 15.82 2.50 20.98
N GLN A 221 16.50 3.11 20.01
CA GLN A 221 15.82 3.74 18.87
C GLN A 221 15.16 2.68 18.00
N ARG A 222 15.89 1.60 17.68
CA ARG A 222 15.34 0.46 16.94
C ARG A 222 14.13 -0.17 17.63
N ILE A 223 14.14 -0.28 18.97
CA ILE A 223 12.98 -0.76 19.74
C ILE A 223 11.80 0.19 19.55
N ILE A 224 11.99 1.50 19.67
CA ILE A 224 10.93 2.50 19.49
C ILE A 224 10.35 2.44 18.07
N ASP A 225 11.21 2.41 17.05
CA ASP A 225 10.79 2.41 15.64
C ASP A 225 9.94 1.18 15.30
N LEU A 226 10.38 -0.01 15.74
CA LEU A 226 9.63 -1.24 15.52
C LEU A 226 8.40 -1.36 16.41
N PHE A 227 8.43 -0.79 17.62
CA PHE A 227 7.24 -0.69 18.46
C PHE A 227 6.16 0.13 17.74
N LEU A 228 6.52 1.29 17.17
CA LEU A 228 5.61 2.14 16.40
C LEU A 228 4.96 1.37 15.24
N VAL A 229 5.75 0.61 14.48
CA VAL A 229 5.26 -0.23 13.38
C VAL A 229 4.23 -1.25 13.87
N ILE A 230 4.56 -2.00 14.94
CA ILE A 230 3.65 -3.00 15.52
C ILE A 230 2.40 -2.34 16.11
N ASP A 231 2.58 -1.21 16.79
CA ASP A 231 1.53 -0.49 17.48
C ASP A 231 0.44 -0.05 16.50
N TRP A 232 0.92 0.52 15.42
CA TRP A 232 0.13 1.03 14.32
C TRP A 232 -0.57 -0.13 13.56
N MET A 233 0.13 -1.21 13.24
CA MET A 233 -0.46 -2.37 12.53
C MET A 233 -1.56 -3.04 13.36
N MET A 234 -1.32 -3.19 14.66
CA MET A 234 -2.19 -3.89 15.60
C MET A 234 -2.97 -2.90 16.45
N HIS A 235 -3.86 -2.13 15.81
CA HIS A 235 -4.71 -1.18 16.53
C HIS A 235 -5.56 -1.88 17.60
N LEU A 236 -5.51 -1.33 18.81
CA LEU A 236 -6.25 -1.79 19.99
C LEU A 236 -7.26 -0.72 20.45
N PRO A 237 -8.42 -1.12 20.97
CA PRO A 237 -9.30 -0.22 21.72
C PRO A 237 -8.57 0.45 22.88
N GLU A 238 -8.95 1.68 23.22
CA GLU A 238 -8.31 2.53 24.21
C GLU A 238 -8.01 1.80 25.55
N TYR A 239 -8.97 1.05 26.08
CA TYR A 239 -8.79 0.33 27.35
C TYR A 239 -7.69 -0.75 27.29
N LEU A 240 -7.54 -1.43 26.14
CA LEU A 240 -6.48 -2.42 25.93
C LEU A 240 -5.13 -1.74 25.62
N SER A 241 -5.15 -0.59 24.95
CA SER A 241 -3.95 0.23 24.76
C SER A 241 -3.40 0.72 26.11
N GLN A 242 -4.26 1.20 27.00
CA GLN A 242 -3.86 1.59 28.36
C GLN A 242 -3.30 0.41 29.15
N GLN A 243 -3.95 -0.76 29.05
CA GLN A 243 -3.44 -1.97 29.69
C GLN A 243 -2.07 -2.40 29.11
N LEU A 244 -1.87 -2.27 27.79
CA LEU A 244 -0.59 -2.57 27.14
C LEU A 244 0.51 -1.67 27.70
N TRP A 245 0.24 -0.37 27.82
CA TRP A 245 1.20 0.59 28.37
C TRP A 245 1.55 0.30 29.83
N GLN A 246 0.56 -0.07 30.66
CA GLN A 246 0.83 -0.50 32.04
C GLN A 246 1.74 -1.73 32.10
N ASN A 247 1.53 -2.71 31.21
CA ASN A 247 2.36 -3.90 31.12
C ASN A 247 3.79 -3.57 30.68
N VAL A 248 3.94 -2.67 29.69
CA VAL A 248 5.26 -2.18 29.24
C VAL A 248 5.97 -1.48 30.40
N ASP A 249 5.31 -0.52 31.07
CA ASP A 249 5.89 0.22 32.20
C ASP A 249 6.38 -0.73 33.31
N ALA A 250 5.57 -1.74 33.66
CA ALA A 250 5.94 -2.75 34.67
C ALA A 250 7.15 -3.59 34.23
N MET A 251 7.16 -4.05 32.96
CA MET A 251 8.26 -4.84 32.40
C MET A 251 9.57 -4.05 32.34
N GLU A 252 9.52 -2.78 31.93
CA GLU A 252 10.68 -1.90 31.87
C GLU A 252 11.27 -1.62 33.26
N GLN A 253 10.42 -1.48 34.28
CA GLN A 253 10.84 -1.33 35.67
C GLN A 253 11.53 -2.59 36.21
N GLU A 254 10.95 -3.76 35.98
CA GLU A 254 11.51 -5.05 36.39
C GLU A 254 12.88 -5.30 35.74
N GLN A 255 12.99 -5.02 34.45
CA GLN A 255 14.21 -5.26 33.68
C GLN A 255 15.21 -4.10 33.76
N ARG A 256 14.84 -2.97 34.41
CA ARG A 256 15.61 -1.71 34.48
C ARG A 256 16.02 -1.20 33.10
N MET A 257 15.13 -1.32 32.12
CA MET A 257 15.33 -0.91 30.73
C MET A 257 14.23 0.07 30.32
N ALA A 258 14.45 1.37 30.54
CA ALA A 258 13.50 2.43 30.18
C ALA A 258 13.64 2.79 28.69
N TYR A 259 13.11 1.94 27.81
CA TYR A 259 13.21 2.14 26.36
C TYR A 259 12.08 3.00 25.81
N VAL A 260 10.89 2.97 26.40
CA VAL A 260 9.77 3.83 26.02
C VAL A 260 9.39 4.68 27.22
N SER A 261 10.03 5.84 27.31
CA SER A 261 9.74 6.84 28.34
C SER A 261 8.31 7.38 28.23
N SER A 262 7.81 7.98 29.31
CA SER A 262 6.51 8.67 29.29
C SER A 262 6.43 9.76 28.21
N VAL A 263 7.55 10.38 27.83
CA VAL A 263 7.61 11.36 26.73
C VAL A 263 7.44 10.68 25.38
N GLU A 264 8.11 9.55 25.16
CA GLU A 264 7.92 8.73 23.96
C GLU A 264 6.49 8.21 23.89
N ARG A 265 5.89 7.74 24.99
CA ARG A 265 4.47 7.36 25.05
C ARG A 265 3.52 8.49 24.64
N ILE A 266 3.74 9.69 25.16
CA ILE A 266 2.94 10.88 24.79
C ILE A 266 3.17 11.25 23.33
N GLY A 267 4.41 11.14 22.84
CA GLY A 267 4.75 11.37 21.43
C GLY A 267 4.05 10.38 20.49
N ILE A 268 4.06 9.10 20.84
CA ILE A 268 3.36 8.02 20.12
C ILE A 268 1.86 8.30 20.10
N GLU A 269 1.25 8.62 21.25
CA GLU A 269 -0.18 8.88 21.34
C GLU A 269 -0.60 10.15 20.58
N LYS A 270 0.20 11.23 20.65
CA LYS A 270 -0.04 12.45 19.85
C LYS A 270 0.13 12.19 18.35
N GLY A 271 1.20 11.51 17.95
CA GLY A 271 1.45 11.14 16.56
C GLY A 271 0.33 10.28 16.00
N ARG A 272 -0.22 9.36 16.80
CA ARG A 272 -1.41 8.57 16.45
C ARG A 272 -2.64 9.45 16.24
N GLN A 273 -2.92 10.36 17.17
CA GLN A 273 -4.08 11.25 17.06
C GLN A 273 -3.98 12.19 15.85
N GLU A 274 -2.81 12.78 15.62
CA GLU A 274 -2.53 13.64 14.47
C GLU A 274 -2.60 12.87 13.15
N GLY A 275 -1.97 11.69 13.09
CA GLY A 275 -2.02 10.81 11.92
C GLY A 275 -3.44 10.36 11.57
N MET A 276 -4.22 9.94 12.58
CA MET A 276 -5.62 9.54 12.39
C MET A 276 -6.50 10.72 11.95
N GLN A 277 -6.29 11.92 12.51
CA GLN A 277 -6.99 13.13 12.07
C GLN A 277 -6.66 13.49 10.62
N GLN A 278 -5.38 13.46 10.25
CA GLN A 278 -4.94 13.74 8.89
C GLN A 278 -5.47 12.69 7.91
N GLY A 279 -5.36 11.41 8.24
CA GLY A 279 -5.90 10.31 7.44
C GLY A 279 -7.41 10.41 7.26
N MET A 280 -8.14 10.76 8.31
CA MET A 280 -9.59 10.98 8.23
C MET A 280 -9.95 12.20 7.38
N GLN A 281 -9.22 13.32 7.52
CA GLN A 281 -9.43 14.50 6.66
C GLN A 281 -9.15 14.18 5.18
N GLN A 282 -8.05 13.48 4.89
CA GLN A 282 -7.72 13.04 3.54
C GLN A 282 -8.77 12.07 2.99
N GLY A 283 -9.21 11.10 3.79
CA GLY A 283 -10.26 10.15 3.40
C GLY A 283 -11.61 10.82 3.13
N ILE A 284 -11.98 11.84 3.92
CA ILE A 284 -13.18 12.65 3.67
C ILE A 284 -13.03 13.44 2.37
N GLN A 285 -11.91 14.14 2.16
CA GLN A 285 -11.67 14.92 0.94
C GLN A 285 -11.71 14.03 -0.31
N GLN A 286 -11.05 12.87 -0.28
CA GLN A 286 -11.09 11.91 -1.37
C GLN A 286 -12.50 11.36 -1.59
N GLY A 287 -13.24 11.05 -0.51
CA GLY A 287 -14.62 10.57 -0.61
C GLY A 287 -15.57 11.60 -1.22
N VAL A 288 -15.41 12.88 -0.87
CA VAL A 288 -16.16 14.00 -1.46
C VAL A 288 -15.83 14.13 -2.94
N GLN A 289 -14.55 14.23 -3.31
CA GLN A 289 -14.10 14.36 -4.70
C GLN A 289 -14.57 13.17 -5.57
N GLN A 290 -14.46 11.93 -5.06
CA GLN A 290 -14.95 10.74 -5.76
C GLN A 290 -16.47 10.76 -5.92
N GLY A 291 -17.20 11.21 -4.89
CA GLY A 291 -18.65 11.38 -4.92
C GLY A 291 -19.10 12.40 -5.95
N GLU A 292 -18.46 13.57 -5.99
CA GLU A 292 -18.70 14.64 -6.96
C GLU A 292 -18.39 14.20 -8.38
N CYS A 293 -17.24 13.57 -8.59
CA CYS A 293 -16.85 13.06 -9.90
C CYS A 293 -17.85 12.00 -10.40
N SER A 294 -18.22 11.04 -9.56
CA SER A 294 -19.23 10.02 -9.89
C SER A 294 -20.59 10.63 -10.22
N LEU A 295 -21.04 11.64 -9.46
CA LEU A 295 -22.26 12.36 -9.73
C LEU A 295 -22.18 13.10 -11.08
N LEU A 296 -21.08 13.80 -11.33
CA LEU A 296 -20.86 14.56 -12.55
C LEU A 296 -20.82 13.65 -13.78
N VAL A 297 -20.13 12.50 -13.71
CA VAL A 297 -20.17 11.45 -14.76
C VAL A 297 -21.60 11.04 -15.06
N ARG A 298 -22.43 10.78 -14.04
CA ARG A 298 -23.84 10.38 -14.23
C ARG A 298 -24.67 11.50 -14.88
N LEU A 299 -24.45 12.76 -14.49
CA LEU A 299 -25.15 13.92 -15.05
C LEU A 299 -24.76 14.16 -16.52
N LEU A 300 -23.46 14.13 -16.82
CA LEU A 300 -22.93 14.26 -18.18
C LEU A 300 -23.44 13.13 -19.06
N THR A 301 -23.40 11.89 -18.59
CA THR A 301 -23.89 10.73 -19.34
C THR A 301 -25.38 10.85 -19.64
N ARG A 302 -26.16 11.36 -18.67
CA ARG A 302 -27.60 11.55 -18.82
C ARG A 302 -27.97 12.67 -19.80
N ARG A 303 -27.20 13.77 -19.85
CA ARG A 303 -27.46 14.89 -20.76
C ARG A 303 -26.91 14.68 -22.16
N PHE A 304 -25.72 14.09 -22.28
CA PHE A 304 -24.96 14.05 -23.53
C PHE A 304 -24.76 12.63 -24.11
N GLY A 305 -25.17 11.59 -23.37
CA GLY A 305 -25.00 10.20 -23.80
C GLY A 305 -23.63 9.63 -23.45
N ALA A 306 -23.11 8.69 -24.23
CA ALA A 306 -21.82 8.07 -23.97
C ALA A 306 -20.70 9.13 -23.94
N LEU A 307 -19.90 9.13 -22.88
CA LEU A 307 -18.83 10.12 -22.71
C LEU A 307 -17.57 9.72 -23.49
N PRO A 308 -16.99 10.64 -24.28
CA PRO A 308 -15.69 10.44 -24.91
C PRO A 308 -14.57 10.20 -23.89
N GLU A 309 -13.52 9.51 -24.31
CA GLU A 309 -12.36 9.17 -23.45
C GLU A 309 -11.68 10.40 -22.82
N TRP A 310 -11.59 11.51 -23.58
CA TRP A 310 -11.01 12.76 -23.08
C TRP A 310 -11.80 13.37 -21.90
N VAL A 311 -13.12 13.13 -21.83
CA VAL A 311 -13.95 13.56 -20.70
C VAL A 311 -13.60 12.76 -19.45
N GLY A 312 -13.37 11.45 -19.60
CA GLY A 312 -12.92 10.59 -18.50
C GLY A 312 -11.60 11.06 -17.91
N ALA A 313 -10.61 11.35 -18.77
CA ALA A 313 -9.31 11.86 -18.35
C ALA A 313 -9.43 13.22 -17.60
N ARG A 314 -10.26 14.14 -18.10
CA ARG A 314 -10.53 15.43 -17.44
C ARG A 314 -11.14 15.26 -16.05
N LEU A 315 -12.13 14.38 -15.91
CA LEU A 315 -12.84 14.13 -14.65
C LEU A 315 -11.96 13.46 -13.60
N ASN A 316 -11.05 12.56 -14.02
CA ASN A 316 -10.11 11.90 -13.13
C ASN A 316 -9.02 12.84 -12.60
N GLN A 317 -8.66 13.87 -13.37
CA GLN A 317 -7.61 14.84 -13.02
C GLN A 317 -8.16 16.08 -12.29
N ALA A 318 -9.48 16.23 -12.20
CA ALA A 318 -10.11 17.41 -11.61
C ALA A 318 -10.08 17.38 -10.08
N ASN A 319 -9.75 18.53 -9.48
CA ASN A 319 -9.98 18.77 -8.07
C ASN A 319 -11.46 19.11 -7.81
N THR A 320 -11.86 19.13 -6.54
CA THR A 320 -13.22 19.48 -6.09
C THR A 320 -13.73 20.77 -6.73
N ASP A 321 -12.96 21.86 -6.73
CA ASP A 321 -13.39 23.15 -7.30
C ASP A 321 -13.77 23.05 -8.79
N LEU A 322 -12.99 22.30 -9.58
CA LEU A 322 -13.30 22.06 -10.99
C LEU A 322 -14.54 21.17 -11.16
N LEU A 323 -14.68 20.13 -10.34
CA LEU A 323 -15.85 19.25 -10.37
C LEU A 323 -17.13 20.01 -10.02
N GLU A 324 -17.11 20.88 -9.01
CA GLU A 324 -18.23 21.76 -8.65
C GLU A 324 -18.56 22.72 -9.81
N THR A 325 -17.54 23.40 -10.36
CA THR A 325 -17.70 24.32 -11.50
C THR A 325 -18.34 23.62 -12.70
N TRP A 326 -17.87 22.42 -13.04
CA TRP A 326 -18.44 21.65 -14.13
C TRP A 326 -19.82 21.11 -13.80
N GLY A 327 -20.09 20.77 -12.53
CA GLY A 327 -21.41 20.39 -12.03
C GLY A 327 -22.45 21.48 -12.23
N GLU A 328 -22.11 22.74 -11.93
CA GLU A 328 -22.98 23.89 -12.19
C GLU A 328 -23.19 24.10 -13.70
N ARG A 329 -22.11 24.11 -14.48
CA ARG A 329 -22.18 24.29 -15.94
C ARG A 329 -22.97 23.17 -16.62
N VAL A 330 -22.96 21.97 -16.06
CA VAL A 330 -23.71 20.83 -16.56
C VAL A 330 -25.22 21.08 -16.60
N LEU A 331 -25.75 22.08 -15.89
CA LEU A 331 -27.17 22.38 -15.91
C LEU A 331 -27.56 23.14 -17.19
N ASP A 332 -26.71 24.05 -17.64
CA ASP A 332 -27.04 25.02 -18.69
C ASP A 332 -26.30 24.80 -20.02
N ALA A 333 -25.13 24.16 -19.99
CA ALA A 333 -24.29 23.95 -21.17
C ALA A 333 -25.01 23.16 -22.27
N LYS A 334 -24.78 23.49 -23.53
CA LYS A 334 -25.35 22.80 -24.70
C LYS A 334 -24.48 21.68 -25.25
N SER A 335 -23.23 21.61 -24.80
CA SER A 335 -22.23 20.63 -25.25
C SER A 335 -21.27 20.27 -24.12
N LEU A 336 -20.51 19.19 -24.30
CA LEU A 336 -19.45 18.80 -23.36
C LEU A 336 -18.35 19.88 -23.31
N GLU A 337 -17.97 20.43 -24.45
CA GLU A 337 -16.98 21.49 -24.59
C GLU A 337 -17.36 22.74 -23.77
N GLU A 338 -18.63 23.13 -23.77
CA GLU A 338 -19.14 24.23 -22.93
C GLU A 338 -19.06 23.92 -21.42
N VAL A 339 -19.27 22.67 -20.99
CA VAL A 339 -19.09 22.28 -19.58
C VAL A 339 -17.63 22.45 -19.17
N PHE A 340 -16.70 21.92 -19.96
CA PHE A 340 -15.28 21.93 -19.65
C PHE A 340 -14.59 23.27 -19.96
N GLY A 341 -15.31 24.24 -20.54
CA GLY A 341 -14.81 25.58 -20.85
C GLY A 341 -13.92 25.65 -22.09
N GLU A 342 -14.00 24.65 -22.98
CA GLU A 342 -13.32 24.68 -24.27
C GLU A 342 -14.14 25.50 -25.26
N THR A 343 -13.74 26.75 -25.46
CA THR A 343 -14.29 27.56 -26.55
C THR A 343 -13.57 27.15 -27.83
N ARG A 344 -14.32 26.65 -28.83
CA ARG A 344 -13.78 26.46 -30.18
C ARG A 344 -13.26 27.82 -30.67
N HIS A 345 -11.96 27.91 -30.94
CA HIS A 345 -11.39 28.95 -31.79
C HIS A 345 -11.30 28.47 -33.23
#